data_AF-A0A5S9M8W6-F1
#
_entry.id   AF-A0A5S9M8W6-F1
#
_cell.length_a   1.000
_cell.length_b   1.000
_cell.length_c   1.000
_cell.angle_alpha   90.00
_cell.angle_beta   90.00
_cell.angle_gamma   90.00
#
_symmetry.space_group_name_H-M   'P 1'
#
loop_
_entity.id
_entity.type
_entity.pdbx_description
1 polymer ?
#
loop_
_entity_poly.entity_id
_entity_poly.type
_entity_poly.pdbx_seq_one_letter_code
_entity_poly.pdbx_strand_id
1 'polypeptide(L)'
;MFRIFDSLNWVKGMTLAIDSVRESGKVAEAAICYTGDILDPSRPKYDLDYYVSLAKELESAGAHILGIKDMAGLLKPQAAYELVSALKDELTIPIHLHTHDTSGNGLFTYARAIDAGVDIVDVAVSSMAGLTSQPSASSLYYALDGHERKPDMNVQSVERLSQYWDSVRKYYHEFESGMNSPHTEIYEHEMPGGQYSNLQQQAKGVGLGERWNEVKEMYRRVNDMFGDIVKVTPSSKVVGDMALYMVQNDLTEEDVYKKRRNTRLPGFCCGII
;
A
#
# COMPACT_ATOMS: atom_id res chain seq x y z
N MET A 1 11.53 -11.37 -12.27
CA MET A 1 11.28 -9.94 -12.10
C MET A 1 11.38 -9.63 -10.62
N PHE A 2 12.00 -8.51 -10.25
CA PHE A 2 12.14 -8.05 -8.87
C PHE A 2 11.44 -6.70 -8.74
N ARG A 3 10.41 -6.63 -7.89
CA ARG A 3 9.82 -5.35 -7.47
C ARG A 3 10.63 -4.79 -6.31
N ILE A 4 11.30 -3.67 -6.55
CA ILE A 4 12.18 -2.98 -5.63
C ILE A 4 11.44 -1.73 -5.15
N PHE A 5 11.34 -1.54 -3.85
CA PHE A 5 10.79 -0.33 -3.25
C PHE A 5 11.61 0.07 -2.03
N ASP A 6 11.59 1.34 -1.70
CA ASP A 6 12.13 1.88 -0.46
C ASP A 6 10.98 2.39 0.41
N SER A 7 11.05 2.16 1.72
CA SER A 7 9.94 2.46 2.62
C SER A 7 9.61 3.96 2.77
N LEU A 8 10.51 4.82 2.31
CA LEU A 8 10.37 6.28 2.30
C LEU A 8 10.41 6.86 0.87
N ASN A 9 10.29 6.00 -0.16
CA ASN A 9 10.49 6.36 -1.57
C ASN A 9 11.86 7.01 -1.84
N TRP A 10 12.90 6.63 -1.08
CA TRP A 10 14.23 7.20 -1.28
C TRP A 10 14.95 6.54 -2.47
N VAL A 11 14.93 7.21 -3.64
CA VAL A 11 15.49 6.68 -4.91
C VAL A 11 16.94 6.24 -4.78
N LYS A 12 17.77 7.03 -4.12
CA LYS A 12 19.19 6.69 -3.88
C LYS A 12 19.36 5.37 -3.11
N GLY A 13 18.42 5.03 -2.23
CA GLY A 13 18.42 3.74 -1.52
C GLY A 13 18.11 2.55 -2.43
N MET A 14 17.49 2.77 -3.59
CA MET A 14 17.08 1.71 -4.52
C MET A 14 18.09 1.45 -5.64
N THR A 15 18.97 2.39 -5.97
CA THR A 15 19.85 2.30 -7.16
C THR A 15 20.72 1.05 -7.16
N LEU A 16 21.36 0.71 -6.03
CA LEU A 16 22.19 -0.49 -5.91
C LEU A 16 21.41 -1.78 -6.22
N ALA A 17 20.17 -1.87 -5.76
CA ALA A 17 19.31 -3.03 -6.01
C ALA A 17 18.87 -3.07 -7.48
N ILE A 18 18.54 -1.91 -8.07
CA ILE A 18 18.19 -1.80 -9.49
C ILE A 18 19.37 -2.28 -10.35
N ASP A 19 20.57 -1.75 -10.12
CA ASP A 19 21.79 -2.11 -10.83
C ASP A 19 22.10 -3.61 -10.71
N SER A 20 22.04 -4.16 -9.49
CA SER A 20 22.32 -5.59 -9.25
C SER A 20 21.36 -6.51 -10.02
N VAL A 21 20.07 -6.15 -10.09
CA VAL A 21 19.07 -6.91 -10.84
C VAL A 21 19.33 -6.83 -12.35
N ARG A 22 19.70 -5.64 -12.84
CA ARG A 22 20.07 -5.42 -14.25
C ARG A 22 21.32 -6.21 -14.63
N GLU A 23 22.38 -6.15 -13.83
CA GLU A 23 23.63 -6.89 -14.03
C GLU A 23 23.42 -8.41 -14.04
N SER A 24 22.42 -8.89 -13.28
CA SER A 24 22.01 -10.29 -13.26
C SER A 24 21.16 -10.70 -14.48
N GLY A 25 20.90 -9.80 -15.43
CA GLY A 25 20.07 -10.04 -16.61
C GLY A 25 18.59 -10.27 -16.28
N LYS A 26 18.09 -9.68 -15.19
CA LYS A 26 16.70 -9.81 -14.73
C LYS A 26 15.96 -8.47 -14.86
N VAL A 27 14.62 -8.55 -14.82
CA VAL A 27 13.75 -7.37 -14.87
C VAL A 27 13.67 -6.71 -13.50
N ALA A 28 14.10 -5.46 -13.42
CA ALA A 28 13.94 -4.56 -12.29
C ALA A 28 12.66 -3.72 -12.46
N GLU A 29 11.68 -3.93 -11.60
CA GLU A 29 10.52 -3.05 -11.43
C GLU A 29 10.81 -2.15 -10.22
N ALA A 30 11.00 -0.85 -10.44
CA ALA A 30 11.22 0.09 -9.35
C ALA A 30 9.90 0.74 -8.97
N ALA A 31 9.49 0.63 -7.71
CA ALA A 31 8.16 0.98 -7.27
C ALA A 31 8.12 2.22 -6.38
N ILE A 32 7.17 3.11 -6.66
CA ILE A 32 6.80 4.23 -5.80
C ILE A 32 5.68 3.77 -4.88
N CYS A 33 5.86 3.91 -3.57
CA CYS A 33 4.80 3.67 -2.61
C CYS A 33 3.83 4.85 -2.58
N TYR A 34 2.56 4.59 -2.86
CA TYR A 34 1.50 5.60 -2.86
C TYR A 34 0.98 5.85 -1.44
N THR A 35 0.86 7.12 -1.05
CA THR A 35 0.30 7.57 0.22
C THR A 35 -0.44 8.89 0.04
N GLY A 36 -1.35 9.22 0.95
CA GLY A 36 -2.15 10.44 0.84
C GLY A 36 -3.14 10.42 -0.32
N ASP A 37 -3.44 11.59 -0.85
CA ASP A 37 -4.41 11.78 -1.92
C ASP A 37 -3.97 12.94 -2.81
N ILE A 38 -3.58 12.66 -4.05
CA ILE A 38 -3.14 13.68 -5.02
C ILE A 38 -4.25 14.68 -5.36
N LEU A 39 -5.52 14.34 -5.08
CA LEU A 39 -6.68 15.19 -5.31
C LEU A 39 -7.03 16.05 -4.08
N ASP A 40 -6.34 15.88 -2.95
CA ASP A 40 -6.55 16.68 -1.75
C ASP A 40 -5.56 17.86 -1.70
N PRO A 41 -6.01 19.08 -2.04
CA PRO A 41 -5.14 20.26 -2.01
C PRO A 41 -4.68 20.63 -0.59
N SER A 42 -5.29 20.07 0.47
CA SER A 42 -4.89 20.31 1.86
C SER A 42 -3.70 19.46 2.30
N ARG A 43 -3.32 18.42 1.56
CA ARG A 43 -2.11 17.60 1.76
C ARG A 43 -1.15 17.68 0.56
N PRO A 44 -0.55 18.85 0.29
CA PRO A 44 0.25 19.07 -0.91
C PRO A 44 1.60 18.31 -0.93
N LYS A 45 1.99 17.66 0.17
CA LYS A 45 3.29 16.97 0.26
C LYS A 45 3.43 15.82 -0.74
N TYR A 46 2.33 15.11 -1.00
CA TYR A 46 2.26 13.94 -1.88
C TYR A 46 1.30 14.24 -3.03
N ASP A 47 1.54 15.35 -3.72
CA ASP A 47 0.79 15.76 -4.90
C ASP A 47 1.21 14.99 -6.16
N LEU A 48 0.61 15.32 -7.30
CA LEU A 48 0.92 14.67 -8.57
C LEU A 48 2.39 14.87 -9.00
N ASP A 49 2.95 16.06 -8.80
CA ASP A 49 4.31 16.42 -9.19
C ASP A 49 5.36 15.60 -8.43
N TYR A 50 5.11 15.32 -7.15
CA TYR A 50 5.92 14.41 -6.35
C TYR A 50 6.07 13.03 -7.01
N TYR A 51 4.95 12.42 -7.43
CA TYR A 51 4.96 11.09 -8.05
C TYR A 51 5.61 11.08 -9.43
N VAL A 52 5.33 12.09 -10.27
CA VAL A 52 5.93 12.20 -11.61
C VAL A 52 7.44 12.39 -11.53
N SER A 53 7.91 13.23 -10.60
CA SER A 53 9.34 13.49 -10.40
C SER A 53 10.09 12.24 -9.95
N LEU A 54 9.56 11.51 -8.96
CA LEU A 54 10.13 10.23 -8.53
C LEU A 54 10.15 9.19 -9.65
N ALA A 55 9.12 9.14 -10.48
CA ALA A 55 9.05 8.20 -11.58
C ALA A 55 10.13 8.45 -12.64
N LYS A 56 10.38 9.72 -12.98
CA LYS A 56 11.46 10.13 -13.88
C LYS A 56 12.84 9.79 -13.32
N GLU A 57 13.04 9.98 -12.01
CA GLU A 57 14.27 9.58 -11.33
C GLU A 57 14.49 8.06 -11.38
N LEU A 58 13.43 7.27 -11.17
CA LEU A 58 13.48 5.80 -11.23
C LEU A 58 13.74 5.26 -12.64
N GLU A 59 13.12 5.85 -13.67
CA GLU A 59 13.41 5.54 -15.07
C GLU A 59 14.87 5.86 -15.40
N SER A 60 15.34 7.05 -14.98
CA SER A 60 16.75 7.46 -15.17
C SER A 60 17.74 6.56 -14.43
N ALA A 61 17.33 5.96 -13.31
CA ALA A 61 18.10 4.96 -12.58
C ALA A 61 18.11 3.57 -13.26
N GLY A 62 17.44 3.42 -14.41
CA GLY A 62 17.47 2.19 -15.21
C GLY A 62 16.38 1.17 -14.85
N ALA A 63 15.30 1.58 -14.19
CA ALA A 63 14.14 0.71 -14.03
C ALA A 63 13.61 0.24 -15.40
N HIS A 64 13.19 -1.03 -15.50
CA HIS A 64 12.57 -1.55 -16.72
C HIS A 64 11.05 -1.35 -16.73
N ILE A 65 10.46 -1.27 -15.53
CA ILE A 65 9.03 -1.11 -15.28
C ILE A 65 8.92 -0.18 -14.07
N LEU A 66 8.00 0.78 -14.12
CA LEU A 66 7.59 1.56 -12.96
C LEU A 66 6.51 0.79 -12.20
N GLY A 67 6.71 0.54 -10.92
CA GLY A 67 5.66 0.08 -10.03
C GLY A 67 4.95 1.25 -9.33
N ILE A 68 3.62 1.23 -9.28
CA ILE A 68 2.84 2.03 -8.32
C ILE A 68 2.38 1.07 -7.23
N LYS A 69 2.91 1.23 -6.02
CA LYS A 69 2.60 0.37 -4.87
C LYS A 69 1.68 1.09 -3.90
N ASP A 70 0.38 0.93 -4.08
CA ASP A 70 -0.63 1.34 -3.11
C ASP A 70 -0.84 0.23 -2.06
N MET A 71 0.04 0.20 -1.07
CA MET A 71 0.10 -0.84 -0.03
C MET A 71 -1.09 -0.86 0.92
N ALA A 72 -1.86 0.22 0.99
CA ALA A 72 -2.99 0.37 1.90
C ALA A 72 -4.35 0.33 1.19
N GLY A 73 -4.40 0.56 -0.13
CA GLY A 73 -5.66 0.65 -0.87
C GLY A 73 -6.25 2.07 -0.80
N LEU A 74 -5.39 3.08 -0.83
CA LEU A 74 -5.72 4.51 -0.72
C LEU A 74 -6.06 5.14 -2.06
N LEU A 75 -5.55 4.58 -3.16
CA LEU A 75 -5.70 5.18 -4.48
C LEU A 75 -7.17 5.11 -4.93
N LYS A 76 -7.83 6.27 -4.89
CA LYS A 76 -9.22 6.42 -5.33
C LYS A 76 -9.30 6.33 -6.87
N PRO A 77 -10.46 5.95 -7.43
CA PRO A 77 -10.56 5.72 -8.88
C PRO A 77 -10.20 6.94 -9.75
N GLN A 78 -10.62 8.15 -9.36
CA GLN A 78 -10.26 9.35 -10.12
C GLN A 78 -8.77 9.69 -9.97
N ALA A 79 -8.20 9.54 -8.78
CA ALA A 79 -6.77 9.71 -8.54
C ALA A 79 -5.94 8.71 -9.36
N ALA A 80 -6.42 7.46 -9.49
CA ALA A 80 -5.77 6.45 -10.31
C ALA A 80 -5.72 6.84 -11.78
N TYR A 81 -6.82 7.39 -12.30
CA TYR A 81 -6.88 7.90 -13.67
C TYR A 81 -5.86 9.02 -13.88
N GLU A 82 -5.89 10.06 -13.04
CA GLU A 82 -5.01 11.23 -13.18
C GLU A 82 -3.53 10.87 -13.00
N LEU A 83 -3.20 10.05 -11.99
CA LEU A 83 -1.84 9.60 -11.76
C LEU A 83 -1.29 8.79 -12.93
N VAL A 84 -2.05 7.79 -13.39
CA VAL A 84 -1.59 6.92 -14.48
C VAL A 84 -1.48 7.71 -15.77
N SER A 85 -2.45 8.57 -16.11
CA SER A 85 -2.37 9.40 -17.32
C SER A 85 -1.12 10.28 -17.32
N ALA A 86 -0.85 11.00 -16.23
CA ALA A 86 0.34 11.85 -16.13
C ALA A 86 1.64 11.05 -16.24
N LEU A 87 1.72 9.86 -15.62
CA LEU A 87 2.90 9.02 -15.71
C LEU A 87 3.08 8.43 -17.12
N LYS A 88 1.99 8.08 -17.83
CA LYS A 88 2.06 7.60 -19.22
C LYS A 88 2.48 8.67 -20.20
N ASP A 89 2.17 9.94 -19.92
CA ASP A 89 2.62 11.08 -20.75
C ASP A 89 4.13 11.36 -20.59
N GLU A 90 4.70 11.01 -19.44
CA GLU A 90 6.05 11.42 -19.05
C GLU A 90 7.10 10.31 -19.15
N LEU A 91 6.69 9.04 -19.12
CA LEU A 91 7.59 7.88 -19.08
C LEU A 91 7.51 7.05 -20.34
N THR A 92 8.62 6.38 -20.65
CA THR A 92 8.72 5.44 -21.77
C THR A 92 8.59 3.98 -21.34
N ILE A 93 8.82 3.69 -20.05
CA ILE A 93 8.71 2.36 -19.48
C ILE A 93 7.27 1.98 -19.10
N PRO A 94 6.91 0.68 -19.07
CA PRO A 94 5.59 0.22 -18.65
C PRO A 94 5.29 0.56 -17.18
N ILE A 95 4.02 0.78 -16.88
CA ILE A 95 3.50 1.06 -15.54
C ILE A 95 2.75 -0.17 -15.01
N HIS A 96 3.12 -0.61 -13.81
CA HIS A 96 2.52 -1.72 -13.09
C HIS A 96 1.86 -1.22 -11.80
N LEU A 97 0.52 -1.24 -11.74
CA LEU A 97 -0.23 -0.81 -10.57
C LEU A 97 -0.56 -1.98 -9.63
N HIS A 98 -0.21 -1.81 -8.37
CA HIS A 98 -0.54 -2.69 -7.26
C HIS A 98 -1.42 -1.93 -6.26
N THR A 99 -2.62 -2.43 -5.97
CA THR A 99 -3.47 -1.92 -4.88
C THR A 99 -4.02 -3.06 -4.01
N HIS A 100 -4.65 -2.67 -2.91
CA HIS A 100 -5.44 -3.52 -2.04
C HIS A 100 -6.92 -3.11 -2.09
N ASP A 101 -7.81 -4.07 -1.93
CA ASP A 101 -9.27 -3.86 -2.02
C ASP A 101 -9.91 -3.55 -0.66
N THR A 102 -9.12 -2.99 0.27
CA THR A 102 -9.53 -2.77 1.67
C THR A 102 -10.77 -1.89 1.76
N SER A 103 -10.84 -0.88 0.90
CA SER A 103 -11.96 0.05 0.78
C SER A 103 -13.15 -0.49 -0.01
N GLY A 104 -12.99 -1.60 -0.72
CA GLY A 104 -13.95 -2.14 -1.69
C GLY A 104 -13.98 -1.41 -3.03
N ASN A 105 -13.08 -0.43 -3.26
CA ASN A 105 -13.01 0.34 -4.50
C ASN A 105 -11.99 -0.21 -5.51
N GLY A 106 -11.29 -1.31 -5.21
CA GLY A 106 -10.10 -1.71 -5.97
C GLY A 106 -10.38 -2.06 -7.43
N LEU A 107 -11.50 -2.73 -7.74
CA LEU A 107 -11.89 -2.98 -9.13
C LEU A 107 -12.21 -1.68 -9.89
N PHE A 108 -12.85 -0.71 -9.24
CA PHE A 108 -13.14 0.58 -9.88
C PHE A 108 -11.86 1.39 -10.10
N THR A 109 -10.94 1.36 -9.13
CA THR A 109 -9.59 1.93 -9.26
C THR A 109 -8.84 1.31 -10.43
N TYR A 110 -8.87 -0.02 -10.59
CA TYR A 110 -8.25 -0.69 -11.73
C TYR A 110 -8.91 -0.34 -13.06
N ALA A 111 -10.24 -0.32 -13.14
CA ALA A 111 -10.93 0.07 -14.36
C ALA A 111 -10.50 1.48 -14.81
N ARG A 112 -10.44 2.44 -13.88
CA ARG A 112 -9.97 3.81 -14.17
C ARG A 112 -8.49 3.89 -14.53
N ALA A 113 -7.63 3.10 -13.88
CA ALA A 113 -6.23 3.01 -14.28
C ALA A 113 -6.06 2.39 -15.69
N ILE A 114 -6.92 1.43 -16.05
CA ILE A 114 -6.95 0.81 -17.37
C ILE A 114 -7.42 1.80 -18.44
N ASP A 115 -8.46 2.60 -18.17
CA ASP A 115 -8.88 3.71 -19.04
C ASP A 115 -7.72 4.68 -19.28
N ALA A 116 -6.90 4.94 -18.26
CA ALA A 116 -5.75 5.84 -18.30
C ALA A 116 -4.49 5.24 -18.96
N GLY A 117 -4.50 3.97 -19.35
CA GLY A 117 -3.39 3.36 -20.08
C GLY A 117 -2.39 2.54 -19.24
N VAL A 118 -2.71 2.17 -17.98
CA VAL A 118 -1.82 1.32 -17.16
C VAL A 118 -1.51 0.01 -17.88
N ASP A 119 -0.27 -0.48 -17.82
CA ASP A 119 0.16 -1.64 -18.61
C ASP A 119 -0.07 -2.98 -17.89
N ILE A 120 0.07 -2.98 -16.56
CA ILE A 120 -0.05 -4.19 -15.73
C ILE A 120 -0.80 -3.84 -14.43
N VAL A 121 -1.66 -4.75 -13.96
CA VAL A 121 -2.28 -4.66 -12.62
C VAL A 121 -2.12 -5.96 -11.84
N ASP A 122 -1.95 -5.86 -10.52
CA ASP A 122 -1.89 -7.03 -9.65
C ASP A 122 -3.27 -7.51 -9.21
N VAL A 123 -3.56 -8.79 -9.36
CA VAL A 123 -4.85 -9.39 -8.96
C VAL A 123 -4.64 -10.67 -8.15
N ALA A 124 -5.61 -11.00 -7.31
CA ALA A 124 -5.66 -12.26 -6.59
C ALA A 124 -6.71 -13.21 -7.19
N VAL A 125 -6.52 -14.53 -7.03
CA VAL A 125 -7.57 -15.52 -7.30
C VAL A 125 -8.78 -15.22 -6.40
N SER A 126 -10.00 -15.34 -6.93
CA SER A 126 -11.21 -14.81 -6.28
C SER A 126 -11.41 -15.28 -4.84
N SER A 127 -11.11 -16.54 -4.53
CA SER A 127 -11.23 -17.11 -3.18
C SER A 127 -10.24 -16.52 -2.16
N MET A 128 -9.20 -15.83 -2.62
CA MET A 128 -8.17 -15.15 -1.82
C MET A 128 -8.13 -13.63 -2.06
N ALA A 129 -9.13 -13.09 -2.77
CA ALA A 129 -9.22 -11.68 -3.14
C ALA A 129 -10.15 -10.90 -2.20
N GLY A 130 -10.15 -9.58 -2.36
CA GLY A 130 -11.02 -8.66 -1.63
C GLY A 130 -10.50 -8.33 -0.23
N LEU A 131 -11.16 -7.36 0.41
CA LEU A 131 -10.77 -6.86 1.74
C LEU A 131 -9.30 -6.43 1.72
N THR A 132 -8.50 -6.83 2.70
CA THR A 132 -7.08 -6.49 2.77
C THR A 132 -6.20 -7.18 1.71
N SER A 133 -6.76 -7.97 0.79
CA SER A 133 -6.06 -8.58 -0.35
C SER A 133 -6.18 -7.71 -1.60
N GLN A 134 -5.66 -8.18 -2.74
CA GLN A 134 -5.85 -7.55 -4.04
C GLN A 134 -7.29 -7.73 -4.56
N PRO A 135 -7.72 -6.91 -5.54
CA PRO A 135 -8.95 -7.17 -6.30
C PRO A 135 -8.94 -8.52 -7.02
N SER A 136 -10.13 -9.10 -7.25
CA SER A 136 -10.29 -10.41 -7.87
C SER A 136 -9.93 -10.40 -9.37
N ALA A 137 -9.09 -11.36 -9.78
CA ALA A 137 -8.68 -11.57 -11.16
C ALA A 137 -9.86 -11.88 -12.08
N SER A 138 -10.72 -12.82 -11.69
CA SER A 138 -11.92 -13.17 -12.47
C SER A 138 -12.90 -12.00 -12.52
N SER A 139 -13.10 -11.31 -11.40
CA SER A 139 -14.05 -10.18 -11.35
C SER A 139 -13.58 -9.05 -12.26
N LEU A 140 -12.29 -8.73 -12.27
CA LEU A 140 -11.74 -7.76 -13.21
C LEU A 140 -11.89 -8.22 -14.67
N TYR A 141 -11.63 -9.49 -14.96
CA TYR A 141 -11.82 -10.04 -16.30
C TYR A 141 -13.25 -9.84 -16.82
N TYR A 142 -14.25 -10.14 -15.98
CA TYR A 142 -15.66 -9.94 -16.35
C TYR A 142 -16.06 -8.46 -16.37
N ALA A 143 -15.48 -7.62 -15.50
CA ALA A 143 -15.71 -6.18 -15.50
C ALA A 143 -15.20 -5.51 -16.79
N LEU A 144 -14.19 -6.10 -17.45
CA LEU A 144 -13.65 -5.66 -18.72
C LEU A 144 -14.34 -6.30 -19.94
N ASP A 145 -15.47 -6.98 -19.78
CA ASP A 145 -16.19 -7.53 -20.92
C ASP A 145 -16.70 -6.42 -21.85
N GLY A 146 -16.34 -6.50 -23.14
CA GLY A 146 -16.58 -5.42 -24.11
C GLY A 146 -15.58 -4.26 -24.06
N HIS A 147 -14.61 -4.25 -23.14
CA HIS A 147 -13.54 -3.26 -23.10
C HIS A 147 -12.39 -3.65 -24.06
N GLU A 148 -11.80 -2.68 -24.75
CA GLU A 148 -10.73 -2.95 -25.75
C GLU A 148 -9.46 -3.54 -25.12
N ARG A 149 -9.20 -3.20 -23.85
CA ARG A 149 -8.04 -3.67 -23.07
C ARG A 149 -8.34 -4.92 -22.23
N LYS A 150 -9.41 -5.66 -22.53
CA LYS A 150 -9.71 -6.92 -21.86
C LYS A 150 -8.53 -7.90 -22.02
N PRO A 151 -7.99 -8.46 -20.93
CA PRO A 151 -6.84 -9.37 -21.05
C PRO A 151 -7.23 -10.66 -21.77
N ASP A 152 -6.34 -11.13 -22.65
CA ASP A 152 -6.43 -12.46 -23.24
C ASP A 152 -6.02 -13.52 -22.19
N MET A 153 -7.02 -14.03 -21.48
CA MET A 153 -6.84 -14.96 -20.38
C MET A 153 -7.94 -16.03 -20.40
N ASN A 154 -7.56 -17.28 -20.10
CA ASN A 154 -8.52 -18.34 -19.87
C ASN A 154 -9.15 -18.21 -18.47
N VAL A 155 -10.23 -17.43 -18.37
CA VAL A 155 -10.94 -17.21 -17.09
C VAL A 155 -11.43 -18.51 -16.46
N GLN A 156 -11.80 -19.53 -17.25
CA GLN A 156 -12.26 -20.82 -16.73
C GLN A 156 -11.15 -21.57 -15.98
N SER A 157 -9.90 -21.45 -16.43
CA SER A 157 -8.75 -21.98 -15.69
C SER A 157 -8.53 -21.23 -14.37
N VAL A 158 -8.74 -19.91 -14.34
CA VAL A 158 -8.63 -19.10 -13.13
C VAL A 158 -9.74 -19.44 -12.12
N GLU A 159 -10.97 -19.69 -12.59
CA GLU A 159 -12.07 -20.18 -11.75
C GLU A 159 -11.74 -21.53 -11.10
N ARG A 160 -11.18 -22.48 -11.86
CA ARG A 160 -10.74 -23.77 -11.31
C ARG A 160 -9.63 -23.60 -10.27
N LEU A 161 -8.71 -22.68 -10.50
CA LEU A 161 -7.68 -22.34 -9.52
C LEU A 161 -8.29 -21.74 -8.25
N SER A 162 -9.32 -20.89 -8.39
CA SER A 162 -10.07 -20.34 -7.27
C SER A 162 -10.80 -21.42 -6.46
N GLN A 163 -11.35 -22.46 -7.10
CA GLN A 163 -11.99 -23.59 -6.39
C GLN A 163 -11.00 -24.39 -5.54
N TYR A 164 -9.77 -24.59 -6.06
CA TYR A 164 -8.69 -25.20 -5.28
C TYR A 164 -8.34 -24.35 -4.06
N TRP A 165 -8.13 -23.05 -4.25
CA TRP A 165 -7.77 -22.15 -3.16
C TRP A 165 -8.89 -21.94 -2.14
N ASP A 166 -10.17 -21.98 -2.55
CA ASP A 166 -11.30 -22.01 -1.61
C ASP A 166 -11.25 -23.22 -0.67
N SER A 167 -10.88 -24.38 -1.22
CA SER A 167 -10.72 -25.61 -0.42
C SER A 167 -9.51 -25.50 0.51
N VAL A 168 -8.39 -24.96 0.04
CA VAL A 168 -7.17 -24.78 0.84
C VAL A 168 -7.36 -23.75 1.96
N ARG A 169 -8.01 -22.62 1.70
CA ARG A 169 -8.23 -21.53 2.67
C ARG A 169 -8.90 -22.02 3.95
N LYS A 170 -9.80 -23.01 3.86
CA LYS A 170 -10.49 -23.62 5.01
C LYS A 170 -9.52 -24.23 6.04
N TYR A 171 -8.36 -24.73 5.62
CA TYR A 171 -7.33 -25.22 6.54
C TYR A 171 -6.72 -24.12 7.40
N TYR A 172 -6.83 -22.86 6.97
CA TYR A 172 -6.26 -21.69 7.63
C TYR A 172 -7.29 -20.87 8.41
N HIS A 173 -8.48 -21.43 8.72
CA HIS A 173 -9.56 -20.71 9.39
C HIS A 173 -9.15 -20.04 10.71
N GLU A 174 -8.21 -20.64 11.46
CA GLU A 174 -7.69 -20.06 12.72
C GLU A 174 -6.87 -18.77 12.51
N PHE A 175 -6.40 -18.52 11.28
CA PHE A 175 -5.62 -17.34 10.90
C PHE A 175 -6.42 -16.29 10.13
N GLU A 176 -7.71 -16.51 9.90
CA GLU A 176 -8.58 -15.51 9.27
C GLU A 176 -8.67 -14.25 10.15
N SER A 177 -8.58 -13.08 9.53
CA SER A 177 -8.58 -11.80 10.26
C SER A 177 -9.92 -11.48 10.95
N GLY A 178 -10.99 -12.17 10.55
CA GLY A 178 -12.37 -11.91 11.00
C GLY A 178 -13.01 -10.70 10.32
N MET A 179 -12.34 -10.05 9.36
CA MET A 179 -12.93 -8.97 8.56
C MET A 179 -13.94 -9.56 7.57
N ASN A 180 -15.19 -9.06 7.61
CA ASN A 180 -16.29 -9.58 6.80
C ASN A 180 -16.76 -8.62 5.69
N SER A 181 -16.28 -7.38 5.70
CA SER A 181 -16.75 -6.31 4.81
C SER A 181 -15.65 -5.28 4.57
N PRO A 182 -15.78 -4.45 3.51
CA PRO A 182 -14.89 -3.33 3.29
C PRO A 182 -14.71 -2.44 4.54
N HIS A 183 -13.53 -1.85 4.65
CA HIS A 183 -13.11 -1.05 5.81
C HIS A 183 -12.59 0.32 5.35
N THR A 184 -13.50 1.29 5.21
CA THR A 184 -13.21 2.61 4.63
C THR A 184 -12.44 3.54 5.55
N GLU A 185 -12.34 3.25 6.85
CA GLU A 185 -11.44 3.99 7.77
C GLU A 185 -9.95 3.85 7.37
N ILE A 186 -9.64 2.97 6.41
CA ILE A 186 -8.33 2.90 5.77
C ILE A 186 -7.85 4.26 5.24
N TYR A 187 -8.77 5.11 4.76
CA TYR A 187 -8.45 6.46 4.29
C TYR A 187 -8.05 7.41 5.42
N GLU A 188 -8.44 7.12 6.66
CA GLU A 188 -8.09 7.92 7.83
C GLU A 188 -6.73 7.48 8.37
N HIS A 189 -6.58 6.20 8.71
CA HIS A 189 -5.40 5.72 9.42
C HIS A 189 -4.24 5.29 8.49
N GLU A 190 -4.52 5.01 7.22
CA GLU A 190 -3.52 4.64 6.20
C GLU A 190 -2.63 3.42 6.54
N MET A 191 -3.00 2.61 7.53
CA MET A 191 -2.33 1.35 7.87
C MET A 191 -2.45 0.31 6.74
N PRO A 192 -1.33 -0.20 6.19
CA PRO A 192 -1.37 -1.36 5.29
C PRO A 192 -2.04 -2.58 5.95
N GLY A 193 -2.66 -3.46 5.15
CA GLY A 193 -3.43 -4.60 5.68
C GLY A 193 -2.63 -5.48 6.65
N GLY A 194 -1.38 -5.81 6.32
CA GLY A 194 -0.49 -6.58 7.20
C GLY A 194 -0.15 -5.85 8.51
N GLN A 195 -0.04 -4.52 8.48
CA GLN A 195 0.20 -3.72 9.67
C GLN A 195 -1.05 -3.65 10.55
N TYR A 196 -2.25 -3.52 9.97
CA TYR A 196 -3.51 -3.47 10.73
C TYR A 196 -3.70 -4.72 11.61
N SER A 197 -3.62 -5.91 11.01
CA SER A 197 -3.81 -7.17 11.74
C SER A 197 -2.72 -7.38 12.79
N ASN A 198 -1.46 -7.08 12.47
CA ASN A 198 -0.34 -7.22 13.41
C ASN A 198 -0.47 -6.24 14.58
N LEU A 199 -0.79 -4.98 14.32
CA LEU A 199 -0.93 -3.96 15.34
C LEU A 199 -2.13 -4.24 16.27
N GLN A 200 -3.23 -4.77 15.71
CA GLN A 200 -4.38 -5.18 16.51
C GLN A 200 -4.02 -6.32 17.48
N GLN A 201 -3.25 -7.31 17.04
CA GLN A 201 -2.78 -8.39 17.91
C GLN A 201 -1.80 -7.87 18.98
N GLN A 202 -0.90 -6.96 18.61
CA GLN A 202 0.00 -6.30 19.58
C GLN A 202 -0.77 -5.51 20.62
N ALA A 203 -1.78 -4.72 20.21
CA ALA A 203 -2.66 -3.98 21.11
C ALA A 203 -3.34 -4.91 22.13
N LYS A 204 -3.89 -6.04 21.67
CA LYS A 204 -4.46 -7.07 22.56
C LYS A 204 -3.41 -7.62 23.54
N GLY A 205 -2.20 -7.93 23.04
CA GLY A 205 -1.10 -8.46 23.84
C GLY A 205 -0.62 -7.52 24.97
N VAL A 206 -0.80 -6.20 24.82
CA VAL A 206 -0.45 -5.20 25.85
C VAL A 206 -1.65 -4.66 26.64
N GLY A 207 -2.84 -5.29 26.51
CA GLY A 207 -4.04 -4.91 27.26
C GLY A 207 -4.81 -3.72 26.67
N LEU A 208 -4.51 -3.29 25.44
CA LEU A 208 -5.17 -2.20 24.73
C LEU A 208 -6.25 -2.68 23.73
N GLY A 209 -6.67 -3.94 23.79
CA GLY A 209 -7.66 -4.51 22.87
C GLY A 209 -8.97 -3.72 22.79
N GLU A 210 -9.51 -3.32 23.96
CA GLU A 210 -10.74 -2.50 24.05
C GLU A 210 -10.52 -1.04 23.63
N ARG A 211 -9.26 -0.58 23.54
CA ARG A 211 -8.86 0.77 23.11
C ARG A 211 -8.40 0.80 21.65
N TRP A 212 -8.80 -0.17 20.83
CA TRP A 212 -8.35 -0.28 19.45
C TRP A 212 -8.67 0.97 18.60
N ASN A 213 -9.84 1.57 18.77
CA ASN A 213 -10.19 2.80 18.05
C ASN A 213 -9.25 3.96 18.39
N GLU A 214 -8.86 4.09 19.66
CA GLU A 214 -7.89 5.08 20.10
C GLU A 214 -6.49 4.82 19.50
N VAL A 215 -6.10 3.56 19.36
CA VAL A 215 -4.84 3.18 18.67
C VAL A 215 -4.88 3.59 17.20
N LYS A 216 -6.01 3.42 16.50
CA LYS A 216 -6.16 3.86 15.09
C LYS A 216 -6.03 5.37 14.96
N GLU A 217 -6.70 6.12 15.82
CA GLU A 217 -6.61 7.59 15.84
C GLU A 217 -5.19 8.05 16.18
N MET A 218 -4.55 7.42 17.16
CA MET A 218 -3.17 7.72 17.52
C MET A 218 -2.19 7.39 16.39
N TYR A 219 -2.43 6.33 15.62
CA TYR A 219 -1.63 5.99 14.45
C TYR A 219 -1.63 7.13 13.42
N ARG A 220 -2.80 7.73 13.15
CA ARG A 220 -2.88 8.91 12.29
C ARG A 220 -2.11 10.10 12.87
N ARG A 221 -2.31 10.40 14.15
CA ARG A 221 -1.61 11.51 14.82
C ARG A 221 -0.10 11.35 14.80
N VAL A 222 0.40 10.14 15.07
CA VAL A 222 1.83 9.83 15.01
C VAL A 222 2.38 10.02 13.60
N ASN A 223 1.63 9.65 12.55
CA ASN A 223 2.02 9.93 11.18
C ASN A 223 2.22 11.44 10.95
N ASP A 224 1.26 12.25 11.41
CA ASP A 224 1.34 13.71 11.30
C ASP A 224 2.51 14.28 12.11
N MET A 225 2.74 13.77 13.34
CA MET A 225 3.91 14.11 14.18
C MET A 225 5.24 13.79 13.51
N PHE A 226 5.30 12.71 12.73
CA PHE A 226 6.50 12.32 11.97
C PHE A 226 6.61 13.05 10.63
N GLY A 227 5.73 14.01 10.37
CA GLY A 227 5.77 14.88 9.21
C GLY A 227 5.07 14.30 7.99
N ASP A 228 4.03 13.48 8.18
CA ASP A 228 3.26 12.77 7.16
C ASP A 228 4.15 11.89 6.27
N ILE A 229 4.37 10.63 6.66
CA ILE A 229 5.35 9.75 5.99
C ILE A 229 4.69 8.67 5.14
N VAL A 230 5.47 8.11 4.22
CA VAL A 230 5.13 6.84 3.55
C VAL A 230 5.17 5.72 4.59
N LYS A 231 4.07 4.95 4.68
CA LYS A 231 3.88 3.89 5.69
C LYS A 231 3.79 2.52 5.05
N VAL A 232 4.94 1.90 4.85
CA VAL A 232 5.07 0.51 4.39
C VAL A 232 6.14 -0.18 5.24
N THR A 233 6.30 -1.50 5.21
CA THR A 233 7.35 -2.14 6.03
C THR A 233 8.74 -1.60 5.64
N PRO A 234 9.60 -1.17 6.61
CA PRO A 234 9.38 -1.15 8.06
C PRO A 234 8.82 0.18 8.64
N SER A 235 8.70 1.27 7.89
CA SER A 235 8.21 2.57 8.40
C SER A 235 6.81 2.51 9.03
N SER A 236 5.90 1.70 8.48
CA SER A 236 4.56 1.47 9.05
C SER A 236 4.59 0.89 10.47
N LYS A 237 5.60 0.06 10.79
CA LYS A 237 5.81 -0.49 12.13
C LYS A 237 6.31 0.58 13.09
N VAL A 238 7.15 1.51 12.65
CA VAL A 238 7.62 2.64 13.47
C VAL A 238 6.45 3.46 13.98
N VAL A 239 5.52 3.82 13.08
CA VAL A 239 4.29 4.54 13.44
C VAL A 239 3.43 3.72 14.41
N GLY A 240 3.31 2.41 14.16
CA GLY A 240 2.52 1.51 15.01
C GLY A 240 3.07 1.36 16.43
N ASP A 241 4.37 1.12 16.57
CA ASP A 241 5.04 0.97 17.85
C ASP A 241 4.92 2.27 18.68
N MET A 242 5.06 3.44 18.04
CA MET A 242 4.87 4.73 18.71
C MET A 242 3.40 4.97 19.10
N ALA A 243 2.44 4.62 18.24
CA ALA A 243 1.02 4.77 18.55
C ALA A 243 0.62 3.92 19.77
N LEU A 244 1.05 2.65 19.81
CA LEU A 244 0.84 1.79 20.98
C LEU A 244 1.48 2.37 22.23
N TYR A 245 2.74 2.83 22.12
CA TYR A 245 3.45 3.43 23.25
C TYR A 245 2.70 4.65 23.81
N MET A 246 2.21 5.53 22.95
CA MET A 246 1.48 6.73 23.36
C MET A 246 0.16 6.39 24.04
N VAL A 247 -0.64 5.49 23.47
CA VAL A 247 -1.91 5.06 24.07
C VAL A 247 -1.68 4.33 25.40
N GLN A 248 -0.68 3.45 25.47
CA GLN A 248 -0.35 2.70 26.68
C GLN A 248 0.03 3.60 27.87
N ASN A 249 0.64 4.76 27.58
CA ASN A 249 1.15 5.69 28.59
C ASN A 249 0.30 6.96 28.69
N ASP A 250 -0.89 6.98 28.06
CA ASP A 250 -1.81 8.12 27.99
C ASP A 250 -1.11 9.43 27.61
N LEU A 251 -0.23 9.36 26.60
CA LEU A 251 0.58 10.48 26.13
C LEU A 251 -0.10 11.23 24.99
N THR A 252 -0.09 12.55 25.08
CA THR A 252 -0.40 13.44 23.96
C THR A 252 0.86 13.75 23.13
N GLU A 253 0.67 14.33 21.94
CA GLU A 253 1.75 14.89 21.14
C GLU A 253 2.59 15.91 21.95
N GLU A 254 1.92 16.80 22.69
CA GLU A 254 2.61 17.78 23.52
C GLU A 254 3.46 17.12 24.62
N ASP A 255 2.99 16.03 25.21
CA ASP A 255 3.76 15.26 26.20
C ASP A 255 5.05 14.73 25.59
N VAL A 256 5.01 14.22 24.36
CA VAL A 256 6.18 13.69 23.65
C VAL A 256 7.23 14.80 23.43
N TYR A 257 6.79 15.99 23.01
CA TYR A 257 7.70 17.13 22.85
C TYR A 257 8.24 17.67 24.18
N LYS A 258 7.42 17.74 25.24
CA LYS A 258 7.78 18.33 26.54
C LYS A 258 8.58 17.39 27.45
N LYS A 259 8.25 16.09 27.49
CA LYS A 259 8.87 15.10 28.42
C LYS A 259 10.19 14.48 27.90
N ARG A 260 10.75 15.02 26.81
CA ARG A 260 11.92 14.50 26.06
C ARG A 260 13.14 14.07 26.88
N ARG A 261 13.28 14.50 28.14
CA ARG A 261 14.39 14.13 29.03
C ARG A 261 14.20 12.83 29.82
N ASN A 262 12.97 12.33 30.04
CA ASN A 262 12.73 11.15 30.91
C ASN A 262 11.89 10.02 30.26
N THR A 263 11.34 10.21 29.05
CA THR A 263 10.62 9.15 28.34
C THR A 263 11.57 8.30 27.50
N ARG A 264 11.67 7.00 27.79
CA ARG A 264 12.35 6.04 26.92
C ARG A 264 11.42 5.72 25.75
N LEU A 265 11.65 6.37 24.62
CA LEU A 265 10.96 6.07 23.36
C LEU A 265 11.29 4.65 22.88
N PRO A 266 10.40 4.00 22.10
CA PRO A 266 10.68 2.70 21.52
C PRO A 266 11.98 2.73 20.69
N GLY A 267 12.89 1.79 20.93
CA GLY A 267 14.24 1.80 20.32
C GLY A 267 14.25 1.78 18.78
N PHE A 268 13.20 1.26 18.15
CA PHE A 268 13.05 1.25 16.69
C PHE A 268 12.71 2.63 16.12
N CYS A 269 12.04 3.51 16.88
CA CYS A 269 11.73 4.88 16.44
C CYS A 269 13.00 5.73 16.33
N CYS A 270 13.95 5.57 17.26
CA CYS A 270 15.21 6.32 17.26
C CYS A 270 16.19 5.91 16.15
N GLY A 271 15.95 4.80 15.43
CA GLY A 271 16.82 4.33 14.36
C GLY A 271 16.42 4.82 12.96
N ILE A 272 15.17 5.27 12.79
CA ILE A 272 14.59 5.68 11.50
C ILE A 272 14.33 7.20 11.44
N ILE A 273 14.10 7.84 12.60
CA ILE A 273 13.86 9.28 12.77
C ILE A 273 15.09 9.92 13.40
#